data_AF-A0A440K0R9-F1
#
_entry.id   AF-A0A440K0R9-F1
#
_cell.length_a   1.000
_cell.length_b   1.000
_cell.length_c   1.000
_cell.angle_alpha   90.00
_cell.angle_beta   90.00
_cell.angle_gamma   90.00
#
_symmetry.space_group_name_H-M   'P 1'
#
loop_
_entity.id
_entity.type
_entity.pdbx_description
1 polymer ?
#
loop_
_entity_poly.entity_id
_entity_poly.type
_entity_poly.pdbx_seq_one_letter_code
_entity_poly.pdbx_strand_id
1 'polypeptide(L)'
;MVASIKFTAVQSNKYLRITDKIPPEATPTKSKLLTAGSETSFFTVDVETFDENTGLVKVEVSTDNATFTTHDENMRVVHRWSYPIDDSKLPKPKKERPAA
;
A
#
# COMPACT_ATOMS: atom_id res chain seq x y z
N MET A 1 -8.91 18.58 1.73
CA MET A 1 -8.15 18.44 3.00
C MET A 1 -7.33 17.15 2.95
N VAL A 2 -6.27 17.01 3.76
CA VAL A 2 -5.39 15.83 3.72
C VAL A 2 -5.48 15.02 5.01
N ALA A 3 -5.52 13.70 4.89
CA ALA A 3 -5.47 12.76 5.98
C ALA A 3 -4.15 11.98 5.97
N SER A 4 -3.41 12.02 7.08
CA SER A 4 -2.25 11.15 7.27
C SER A 4 -2.68 9.75 7.73
N ILE A 5 -2.26 8.74 6.97
CA ILE A 5 -2.62 7.33 7.14
C ILE A 5 -1.35 6.52 7.39
N LYS A 6 -1.39 5.58 8.35
CA LYS A 6 -0.23 4.75 8.72
C LYS A 6 -0.41 3.32 8.22
N PHE A 7 0.36 2.92 7.21
CA PHE A 7 0.41 1.55 6.74
C PHE A 7 1.53 0.77 7.43
N THR A 8 1.25 -0.48 7.80
CA THR A 8 2.25 -1.41 8.35
C THR A 8 2.25 -2.69 7.56
N ALA A 9 3.41 -3.35 7.47
CA ALA A 9 3.46 -4.70 6.92
C ALA A 9 3.24 -5.73 8.03
N VAL A 10 2.35 -6.68 7.78
CA VAL A 10 2.27 -7.90 8.57
C VAL A 10 2.74 -9.10 7.75
N GLN A 11 3.19 -10.14 8.45
CA GLN A 11 3.68 -11.44 7.94
C GLN A 11 4.97 -11.46 7.11
N SER A 12 5.19 -10.54 6.18
CA SER A 12 6.40 -10.52 5.35
C SER A 12 6.85 -9.11 4.98
N ASN A 13 8.16 -8.99 4.76
CA ASN A 13 8.78 -7.75 4.30
C ASN A 13 8.32 -7.46 2.87
N LYS A 14 7.87 -6.24 2.62
CA LYS A 14 7.29 -5.84 1.33
C LYS A 14 7.49 -4.37 1.06
N TYR A 15 7.61 -4.03 -0.21
CA TYR A 15 7.49 -2.68 -0.70
C TYR A 15 6.02 -2.35 -0.84
N LEU A 16 5.57 -1.34 -0.10
CA LEU A 16 4.23 -0.80 -0.19
C LEU A 16 4.25 0.44 -1.06
N ARG A 17 3.34 0.49 -2.01
CA ARG A 17 3.15 1.60 -2.94
C ARG A 17 1.71 2.06 -2.82
N ILE A 18 1.55 3.31 -2.41
CA ILE A 18 0.24 3.92 -2.17
C ILE A 18 0.05 5.02 -3.19
N THR A 19 -1.09 4.99 -3.86
CA THR A 19 -1.50 6.01 -4.82
C THR A 19 -2.78 6.65 -4.30
N ASP A 20 -2.74 7.95 -4.01
CA ASP A 20 -3.91 8.76 -3.71
C ASP A 20 -4.52 9.34 -5.01
N LYS A 21 -5.71 9.95 -4.91
CA LYS A 21 -6.50 10.51 -6.04
C LYS A 21 -6.85 9.47 -7.09
N ILE A 22 -7.95 8.76 -6.88
CA ILE A 22 -8.48 7.81 -7.87
C ILE A 22 -9.59 8.50 -8.67
N PRO A 23 -9.51 8.54 -10.02
CA PRO A 23 -8.49 7.93 -10.88
C PRO A 23 -7.14 8.69 -10.85
N PRO A 24 -5.99 7.97 -10.83
CA PRO A 24 -4.68 8.58 -10.66
C PRO A 24 -4.25 9.34 -11.91
N GLU A 25 -4.11 10.66 -11.82
CA GLU A 25 -3.74 11.51 -12.96
C GLU A 25 -2.27 11.35 -13.39
N ALA A 26 -1.36 11.05 -12.47
CA ALA A 26 0.03 10.75 -12.84
C ALA A 26 0.78 10.18 -11.64
N THR A 27 1.40 9.03 -11.84
CA THR A 27 2.43 8.40 -10.98
C THR A 27 2.01 7.89 -9.60
N PRO A 28 2.59 6.77 -9.16
CA PRO A 28 2.47 6.33 -7.77
C PRO A 28 3.12 7.32 -6.83
N THR A 29 2.35 7.79 -5.85
CA THR A 29 2.77 8.93 -5.03
C THR A 29 4.00 8.59 -4.18
N LYS A 30 4.06 7.40 -3.57
CA LYS A 30 5.22 6.95 -2.78
C LYS A 30 5.32 5.43 -2.70
N SER A 31 6.54 4.88 -2.69
CA SER A 31 6.82 3.50 -2.29
C SER A 31 7.83 3.41 -1.14
N LYS A 32 7.67 2.44 -0.25
CA LYS A 32 8.59 2.20 0.88
C LYS A 32 8.66 0.72 1.25
N LEU A 33 9.87 0.24 1.55
CA LEU A 33 10.07 -1.07 2.16
C LEU A 33 9.58 -1.06 3.60
N LEU A 34 8.67 -1.98 3.92
CA LEU A 34 8.17 -2.24 5.25
C LEU A 34 8.59 -3.62 5.70
N THR A 35 9.20 -3.67 6.89
CA THR A 35 9.58 -4.92 7.57
C THR A 35 8.41 -5.44 8.38
N ALA A 36 8.02 -6.69 8.18
CA ALA A 36 6.92 -7.28 8.94
C ALA A 36 7.29 -7.50 10.40
N GLY A 37 6.35 -7.22 11.29
CA GLY A 37 6.53 -7.40 12.74
C GLY A 37 7.41 -6.34 13.41
N SER A 38 7.86 -5.32 12.66
CA SER A 38 8.64 -4.21 13.22
C SER A 38 7.72 -3.03 13.52
N GLU A 39 7.54 -2.68 14.79
CA GLU A 39 6.68 -1.57 15.23
C GLU A 39 7.15 -0.20 14.73
N THR A 40 8.44 -0.09 14.37
CA THR A 40 9.06 1.11 13.82
C THR A 40 9.01 1.17 12.29
N SER A 41 8.69 0.05 11.61
CA SER A 41 8.55 -0.01 10.16
C SER A 41 7.13 0.28 9.72
N PHE A 42 6.83 1.56 9.56
CA PHE A 42 5.56 2.03 9.02
C PHE A 42 5.74 3.02 7.87
N PHE A 43 4.71 3.11 7.06
CA PHE A 43 4.62 4.01 5.93
C PHE A 43 3.48 5.00 6.15
N THR A 44 3.84 6.26 6.37
CA THR A 44 2.87 7.33 6.51
C THR A 44 2.63 7.96 5.15
N VAL A 45 1.37 8.04 4.73
CA VAL A 45 0.95 8.64 3.47
C VAL A 45 -0.12 9.66 3.74
N ASP A 46 0.02 10.84 3.15
CA ASP A 46 -0.98 11.89 3.19
C ASP A 46 -1.91 11.70 2.00
N VAL A 47 -3.19 11.52 2.27
CA VAL A 47 -4.22 11.17 1.30
C VAL A 47 -5.23 12.30 1.24
N GLU A 48 -5.63 12.70 0.04
CA GLU A 48 -6.71 13.68 -0.11
C GLU A 48 -8.05 13.07 0.33
N THR A 49 -8.77 13.78 1.19
CA THR A 49 -10.07 13.36 1.73
C THR A 49 -11.21 14.15 1.11
N PHE A 50 -12.32 13.46 0.86
CA PHE A 50 -13.54 14.06 0.31
C PHE A 50 -14.49 14.56 1.42
N ASP A 51 -14.51 13.90 2.57
CA ASP A 51 -15.32 14.27 3.75
C ASP A 51 -14.45 14.70 4.96
N GLU A 52 -13.29 15.29 4.72
CA GLU A 52 -12.31 15.75 5.75
C GLU A 52 -11.71 14.64 6.64
N ASN A 53 -12.27 13.43 6.60
CA ASN A 53 -11.90 12.31 7.45
C ASN A 53 -11.61 11.04 6.64
N THR A 54 -12.30 10.84 5.51
CA THR A 54 -12.18 9.64 4.66
C THR A 54 -11.54 9.98 3.32
N GLY A 55 -10.55 9.17 2.92
CA GLY A 55 -9.91 9.21 1.61
C GLY A 55 -10.00 7.86 0.90
N LEU A 56 -9.69 7.85 -0.38
CA LEU A 56 -9.56 6.64 -1.19
C LEU A 56 -8.12 6.52 -1.68
N VAL A 57 -7.56 5.32 -1.53
CA VAL A 57 -6.22 5.00 -2.04
C VAL A 57 -6.20 3.67 -2.75
N LYS A 58 -5.30 3.58 -3.72
CA LYS A 58 -4.88 2.32 -4.30
C LYS A 58 -3.65 1.83 -3.54
N VAL A 59 -3.74 0.60 -3.04
CA VAL A 59 -2.65 -0.07 -2.33
C VAL A 59 -2.06 -1.13 -3.24
N GLU A 60 -0.76 -1.04 -3.45
CA GLU A 60 0.01 -2.00 -4.23
C GLU A 60 1.18 -2.50 -3.41
N VAL A 61 1.53 -3.77 -3.54
CA VAL A 61 2.63 -4.39 -2.81
C VAL A 61 3.59 -5.10 -3.74
N SER A 62 4.86 -5.14 -3.37
CA SER A 62 5.90 -5.86 -4.12
C SER A 62 6.87 -6.53 -3.15
N THR A 63 7.39 -7.69 -3.52
CA THR A 63 8.46 -8.38 -2.77
C THR A 63 9.86 -7.89 -3.17
N ASP A 64 9.99 -7.35 -4.37
CA ASP A 64 11.26 -7.11 -5.08
C ASP A 64 11.42 -5.65 -5.54
N ASN A 65 10.44 -4.79 -5.24
CA ASN A 65 10.37 -3.39 -5.68
C ASN A 65 10.32 -3.19 -7.20
N ALA A 66 10.21 -4.27 -7.99
CA ALA A 66 10.10 -4.21 -9.44
C ALA A 66 8.66 -4.50 -9.89
N THR A 67 8.06 -5.56 -9.35
CA THR A 67 6.69 -5.97 -9.72
C THR A 67 5.71 -5.66 -8.60
N PHE A 68 4.86 -4.66 -8.79
CA PHE A 68 3.81 -4.31 -7.85
C PHE A 68 2.51 -5.03 -8.20
N THR A 69 1.97 -5.80 -7.25
CA THR A 69 0.65 -6.41 -7.33
C THR A 69 -0.34 -5.52 -6.61
N THR A 70 -1.48 -5.24 -7.24
CA THR A 70 -2.54 -4.47 -6.59
C THR A 70 -3.14 -5.28 -5.44
N HIS A 71 -3.06 -4.74 -4.24
CA HIS A 71 -3.70 -5.29 -3.05
C HIS A 71 -5.16 -4.86 -2.98
N ASP A 72 -5.38 -3.55 -3.17
CA ASP A 72 -6.70 -2.95 -3.06
C ASP A 72 -6.77 -1.76 -4.04
N GLU A 73 -7.80 -1.73 -4.88
CA GLU A 73 -7.93 -0.65 -5.87
C GLU A 73 -8.57 0.60 -5.29
N ASN A 74 -9.47 0.47 -4.32
CA ASN A 74 -10.25 1.58 -3.78
C ASN A 74 -10.38 1.45 -2.25
N MET A 75 -9.24 1.31 -1.57
CA MET A 75 -9.22 1.17 -0.13
C MET A 75 -9.68 2.47 0.52
N ARG A 76 -10.73 2.37 1.34
CA ARG A 76 -11.19 3.48 2.17
C ARG A 76 -10.29 3.63 3.38
N VAL A 77 -9.71 4.80 3.53
CA VAL A 77 -8.79 5.13 4.63
C VAL A 77 -9.31 6.29 5.45
N VAL A 78 -9.09 6.24 6.76
CA VAL A 78 -9.58 7.23 7.74
C VAL A 78 -8.42 7.92 8.42
N HIS A 79 -8.52 9.23 8.62
CA HIS A 79 -7.46 10.05 9.20
C HIS A 79 -6.93 9.49 10.52
N ARG A 80 -5.59 9.45 10.66
CA ARG A 80 -4.86 8.92 11.84
C ARG A 80 -5.11 7.46 12.16
N TRP A 81 -5.74 6.71 11.25
CA TRP A 81 -5.90 5.28 11.41
C TRP A 81 -4.66 4.52 10.91
N SER A 82 -4.47 3.31 11.44
CA SER A 82 -3.41 2.41 11.00
C SER A 82 -3.98 1.18 10.30
N TYR A 83 -3.43 0.89 9.12
CA TYR A 83 -3.87 -0.21 8.26
C TYR A 83 -2.76 -1.25 8.11
N PRO A 84 -2.90 -2.41 8.76
CA PRO A 84 -1.99 -3.53 8.54
C PRO A 84 -2.27 -4.17 7.19
N ILE A 85 -1.26 -4.17 6.32
CA ILE A 85 -1.33 -4.80 5.01
C ILE A 85 -0.88 -6.26 5.14
N ASP A 86 -1.86 -7.14 5.02
CA ASP A 86 -1.69 -8.59 5.00
C ASP A 86 -1.71 -9.11 3.56
N ASP A 87 -0.59 -9.66 3.12
CA ASP A 87 -0.43 -10.20 1.77
C ASP A 87 -0.88 -11.67 1.65
N SER A 88 -1.29 -12.29 2.76
CA SER A 88 -1.75 -13.69 2.75
C SER A 88 -2.95 -13.92 1.83
N LYS A 89 -3.73 -12.85 1.63
CA LYS A 89 -4.91 -12.86 0.76
C LYS A 89 -4.60 -12.41 -0.66
N LEU A 90 -3.38 -11.98 -0.95
CA LEU A 90 -3.01 -11.60 -2.30
C LEU A 90 -2.71 -12.81 -3.15
N PRO A 91 -3.10 -12.76 -4.44
CA PRO A 91 -2.63 -13.75 -5.38
C PRO A 91 -1.11 -13.68 -5.39
N LYS A 92 -0.46 -14.74 -4.92
CA LYS A 92 1.00 -14.86 -4.99
C LYS A 92 1.39 -14.61 -6.44
N PRO A 93 2.38 -13.76 -6.74
CA PRO A 93 2.89 -13.65 -8.10
C PRO A 93 3.23 -15.07 -8.55
N LYS A 94 2.59 -15.52 -9.64
CA LYS A 94 2.91 -16.81 -10.25
C LYS A 94 4.42 -16.75 -10.49
N LYS A 95 5.19 -17.59 -9.77
CA LYS A 95 6.61 -17.80 -10.06
C LYS A 95 6.68 -18.08 -11.56
N GLU A 96 7.18 -17.12 -12.33
CA GLU A 96 7.45 -17.34 -13.74
C GLU A 96 8.48 -18.49 -13.77
N ARG A 97 8.01 -19.61 -14.29
CA ARG A 97 8.78 -20.85 -14.39
C ARG A 97 10.03 -20.48 -15.22
N PRO A 98 11.26 -20.72 -14.76
CA PRO A 98 12.43 -20.40 -15.57
C PRO A 98 12.28 -21.15 -16.90
N ALA A 99 12.28 -20.39 -18.00
CA ALA A 99 12.32 -20.95 -19.34
C ALA A 99 13.61 -21.78 -19.43
N ALA A 100 13.43 -23.08 -19.63
CA ALA A 100 14.50 -24.06 -19.80
C ALA A 100 15.17 -23.89 -21.16
#